data_AF-A0A3M7AZL8-F1
#
_entry.id   AF-A0A3M7AZL8-F1
#
_cell.length_a   1.000
_cell.length_b   1.000
_cell.length_c   1.000
_cell.angle_alpha   90.00
_cell.angle_beta   90.00
_cell.angle_gamma   90.00
#
_symmetry.space_group_name_H-M   'P 1'
#
loop_
_entity.id
_entity.type
_entity.pdbx_description
1 polymer ?
#
loop_
_entity_poly.entity_id
_entity_poly.type
_entity_poly.pdbx_seq_one_letter_code
_entity_poly.pdbx_strand_id
1 'polypeptide(L)'
;MANELGGELTVDERNLLSVAYKNVVGTRRASWRIISSIEQKEEAKGSDKHVGIIREYRQKIETELENVCLDVLNVLDESLIPKAETGESKVFYHKMKGDYHRYLAEFASGEKRKTAATAAHDAYKNATDVAQTELTPTHPIRLGLALNFSVFYYEILNSPDRACHLAKQAFDDAIAELDSLSEESYRDSTLIMQLLRDNLTLWTSSDGGEPEAAAGEAKGEEKAPATEEKPAATESAEPAPAAAS
;
A
#
# COMPACT_ATOMS: atom_id res chain seq x y z
N MET A 1 -22.01 31.07 -0.21
CA MET A 1 -23.04 30.29 -0.94
C MET A 1 -22.84 28.79 -0.66
N ALA A 2 -22.94 28.35 0.59
CA ALA A 2 -22.65 26.96 0.97
C ALA A 2 -23.66 26.43 1.99
N ASN A 3 -24.95 26.69 1.78
CA ASN A 3 -25.99 26.25 2.72
C ASN A 3 -27.29 25.79 2.06
N GLU A 4 -27.25 25.31 0.81
CA GLU A 4 -28.44 24.82 0.08
C GLU A 4 -28.22 23.44 -0.57
N LEU A 5 -27.55 22.51 0.11
CA LEU A 5 -27.60 21.08 -0.23
C LEU A 5 -27.99 20.31 1.03
N GLY A 6 -29.28 20.34 1.35
CA GLY A 6 -29.85 19.86 2.61
C GLY A 6 -30.09 18.35 2.71
N GLY A 7 -29.77 17.57 1.67
CA GLY A 7 -30.09 16.14 1.60
C GLY A 7 -28.90 15.26 1.20
N GLU A 8 -29.14 13.95 1.17
CA GLU A 8 -28.21 12.94 0.65
C GLU A 8 -27.92 13.20 -0.84
N LEU A 9 -26.65 13.06 -1.25
CA LEU A 9 -26.29 13.16 -2.66
C LEU A 9 -26.79 11.95 -3.45
N THR A 10 -27.28 12.22 -4.66
CA THR A 10 -27.57 11.18 -5.65
C THR A 10 -26.30 10.40 -6.04
N VAL A 11 -26.48 9.24 -6.67
CA VAL A 11 -25.36 8.42 -7.16
C VAL A 11 -24.46 9.21 -8.11
N ASP A 12 -25.05 9.99 -9.04
CA ASP A 12 -24.31 10.79 -10.00
C ASP A 12 -23.52 11.92 -9.35
N GLU A 13 -24.12 12.65 -8.40
CA GLU A 13 -23.45 13.71 -7.65
C GLU A 13 -22.28 13.16 -6.81
N ARG A 14 -22.50 12.01 -6.16
CA ARG A 14 -21.47 11.31 -5.38
C ARG A 14 -20.30 10.88 -6.25
N ASN A 15 -20.59 10.34 -7.44
CA ASN A 15 -19.59 9.93 -8.41
C ASN A 15 -18.82 11.14 -8.98
N LEU A 16 -19.50 12.23 -9.32
CA LEU A 16 -18.89 13.47 -9.79
C LEU A 16 -17.93 14.06 -8.74
N LEU A 17 -18.37 14.15 -7.49
CA LEU A 17 -17.56 14.62 -6.36
C LEU A 17 -16.29 13.77 -6.20
N SER A 18 -16.43 12.45 -6.21
CA SER A 18 -15.31 11.52 -6.06
C SER A 18 -14.32 11.62 -7.21
N VAL A 19 -14.80 11.69 -8.46
CA VAL A 19 -13.94 11.84 -9.65
C VAL A 19 -13.20 13.19 -9.61
N ALA A 20 -13.87 14.28 -9.25
CA ALA A 20 -13.26 15.60 -9.17
C ALA A 20 -12.08 15.62 -8.19
N TYR A 21 -12.30 15.20 -6.94
CA TYR A 21 -11.23 15.20 -5.95
C TYR A 21 -10.15 14.15 -6.24
N LYS A 22 -10.53 12.96 -6.76
CA LYS A 22 -9.57 11.92 -7.18
C LYS A 22 -8.60 12.45 -8.24
N ASN A 23 -9.07 13.25 -9.19
CA ASN A 23 -8.22 13.83 -10.22
C ASN A 23 -7.24 14.84 -9.62
N VAL A 24 -7.73 15.77 -8.78
CA VAL A 24 -6.88 16.78 -8.14
C VAL A 24 -5.79 16.14 -7.27
N VAL A 25 -6.17 15.23 -6.38
CA VAL A 25 -5.21 14.54 -5.50
C VAL A 25 -4.29 13.60 -6.28
N GLY A 26 -4.81 12.96 -7.33
CA GLY A 26 -4.05 12.03 -8.19
C GLY A 26 -2.88 12.71 -8.89
N THR A 27 -3.12 13.88 -9.51
CA THR A 27 -2.05 14.68 -10.14
C THR A 27 -0.99 15.07 -9.13
N ARG A 28 -1.39 15.53 -7.95
CA ARG A 28 -0.45 15.95 -6.90
C ARG A 28 0.35 14.79 -6.31
N ARG A 29 -0.28 13.63 -6.06
CA ARG A 29 0.41 12.41 -5.63
C ARG A 29 1.42 11.92 -6.67
N ALA A 30 1.11 12.00 -7.97
CA ALA A 30 2.05 11.65 -9.02
C ALA A 30 3.27 12.59 -9.01
N SER A 31 3.05 13.92 -8.92
CA SER A 31 4.13 14.90 -8.79
C SER A 31 4.99 14.64 -7.55
N TRP A 32 4.36 14.33 -6.41
CA TRP A 32 5.06 14.01 -5.17
C TRP A 32 5.95 12.77 -5.29
N ARG A 33 5.45 11.69 -5.91
CA ARG A 33 6.26 10.47 -6.15
C ARG A 33 7.47 10.76 -7.03
N ILE A 34 7.27 11.52 -8.10
CA ILE A 34 8.36 11.88 -9.03
C ILE A 34 9.43 12.70 -8.31
N ILE A 35 9.04 13.76 -7.59
CA ILE A 35 10.01 14.62 -6.90
C ILE A 35 10.74 13.86 -5.78
N SER A 36 10.05 13.00 -5.05
CA SER A 36 10.65 12.17 -4.00
C SER A 36 11.68 11.19 -4.58
N SER A 37 11.40 10.59 -5.74
CA SER A 37 12.38 9.74 -6.44
C SER A 37 13.59 10.52 -6.94
N ILE A 38 13.39 11.78 -7.39
CA ILE A 38 14.50 12.66 -7.80
C ILE A 38 15.34 13.06 -6.57
N GLU A 39 14.71 13.39 -5.44
CA GLU A 39 15.41 13.69 -4.18
C GLU A 39 16.32 12.54 -3.77
N GLN A 40 15.78 11.32 -3.70
CA GLN A 40 16.56 10.12 -3.36
C GLN A 40 17.75 9.89 -4.30
N LYS A 41 17.57 10.10 -5.61
CA LYS A 41 18.66 9.96 -6.60
C LYS A 41 19.74 11.02 -6.46
N GLU A 42 19.38 12.25 -6.11
CA GLU A 42 20.35 13.34 -5.90
C GLU A 42 21.06 13.23 -4.55
N GLU A 43 20.37 12.75 -3.51
CA GLU A 43 20.98 12.41 -2.21
C GLU A 43 22.08 11.36 -2.38
N ALA A 44 21.84 10.32 -3.19
CA ALA A 44 22.82 9.28 -3.49
C ALA A 44 24.08 9.80 -4.23
N LYS A 45 24.01 10.99 -4.87
CA LYS A 45 25.14 11.62 -5.56
C LYS A 45 25.96 12.57 -4.68
N GLY A 46 25.49 12.90 -3.48
CA GLY A 46 26.17 13.80 -2.54
C GLY A 46 26.15 15.29 -2.93
N SER A 47 25.18 15.74 -3.74
CA SER A 47 25.05 17.15 -4.14
C SER A 47 24.13 17.93 -3.19
N ASP A 48 24.67 18.42 -2.08
CA ASP A 48 23.90 19.04 -0.98
C ASP A 48 23.02 20.22 -1.42
N LYS A 49 23.50 21.07 -2.35
CA LYS A 49 22.76 22.26 -2.80
C LYS A 49 21.53 21.89 -3.63
N HIS A 50 21.63 20.86 -4.48
CA HIS A 50 20.48 20.42 -5.30
C HIS A 50 19.45 19.72 -4.43
N VAL A 51 19.89 18.88 -3.49
CA VAL A 51 19.02 18.20 -2.53
C VAL A 51 18.19 19.21 -1.73
N GLY A 52 18.80 20.30 -1.26
CA GLY A 52 18.07 21.35 -0.52
C GLY A 52 16.90 21.95 -1.31
N ILE A 53 17.12 22.30 -2.58
CA ILE A 53 16.08 22.89 -3.45
C ILE A 53 14.97 21.88 -3.76
N ILE A 54 15.35 20.64 -4.06
CA ILE A 54 14.39 19.56 -4.35
C ILE A 54 13.50 19.30 -3.14
N ARG A 55 14.09 19.25 -1.94
CA ARG A 55 13.38 19.06 -0.68
C ARG A 55 12.38 20.17 -0.40
N GLU A 56 12.77 21.44 -0.61
CA GLU A 56 11.84 22.57 -0.46
C GLU A 56 10.66 22.45 -1.42
N TYR A 57 10.91 22.03 -2.67
CA TYR A 57 9.85 21.82 -3.65
C TYR A 57 8.94 20.64 -3.30
N ARG A 58 9.49 19.53 -2.80
CA ARG A 58 8.70 18.41 -2.26
C ARG A 58 7.80 18.87 -1.12
N GLN A 59 8.30 19.66 -0.17
CA GLN A 59 7.51 20.16 0.96
C GLN A 59 6.35 21.08 0.53
N LYS A 60 6.54 21.89 -0.52
CA LYS A 60 5.45 22.68 -1.12
C LYS A 60 4.35 21.77 -1.68
N ILE A 61 4.74 20.72 -2.41
CA ILE A 61 3.80 19.72 -2.93
C ILE A 61 3.07 19.03 -1.77
N GLU A 62 3.78 18.60 -0.72
CA GLU A 62 3.17 17.98 0.47
C GLU A 62 2.15 18.88 1.15
N THR A 63 2.44 20.17 1.27
CA THR A 63 1.49 21.15 1.83
C THR A 63 0.23 21.25 0.98
N GLU A 64 0.36 21.27 -0.35
CA GLU A 64 -0.80 21.26 -1.26
C GLU A 64 -1.60 19.96 -1.15
N LEU A 65 -0.94 18.79 -1.05
CA LEU A 65 -1.63 17.52 -0.82
C LEU A 65 -2.35 17.50 0.53
N GLU A 66 -1.71 17.96 1.61
CA GLU A 66 -2.28 18.02 2.96
C GLU A 66 -3.54 18.87 2.94
N ASN A 67 -3.49 20.06 2.34
CA ASN A 67 -4.64 20.96 2.23
C ASN A 67 -5.80 20.34 1.44
N VAL A 68 -5.53 19.71 0.30
CA VAL A 68 -6.58 19.04 -0.50
C VAL A 68 -7.20 17.88 0.27
N CYS A 69 -6.39 17.09 0.98
CA CYS A 69 -6.92 15.99 1.78
C CYS A 69 -7.78 16.50 2.94
N LEU A 70 -7.32 17.53 3.66
CA LEU A 70 -8.07 18.11 4.77
C LEU A 70 -9.38 18.76 4.31
N ASP A 71 -9.42 19.42 3.16
CA ASP A 71 -10.65 19.97 2.57
C ASP A 71 -11.71 18.88 2.37
N VAL A 72 -11.32 17.76 1.74
CA VAL A 72 -12.22 16.62 1.52
C VAL A 72 -12.67 16.00 2.83
N LEU A 73 -11.75 15.80 3.77
CA LEU A 73 -12.07 15.22 5.07
C LEU A 73 -13.07 16.09 5.84
N ASN A 74 -12.94 17.41 5.78
CA ASN A 74 -13.90 18.32 6.40
C ASN A 74 -15.28 18.22 5.74
N VAL A 75 -15.35 18.17 4.40
CA VAL A 75 -16.62 17.98 3.68
C VAL A 75 -17.27 16.64 4.05
N LEU A 76 -16.48 15.57 4.16
CA LEU A 76 -16.98 14.26 4.57
C LEU A 76 -17.56 14.29 5.99
N ASP A 77 -16.82 14.85 6.94
CA ASP A 77 -17.19 14.83 8.37
C ASP A 77 -18.31 15.80 8.70
N GLU A 78 -18.33 16.99 8.12
CA GLU A 78 -19.33 18.02 8.44
C GLU A 78 -20.61 17.88 7.63
N SER A 79 -20.55 17.29 6.42
CA SER A 79 -21.67 17.31 5.49
C SER A 79 -22.12 15.94 4.98
N LEU A 80 -21.21 15.10 4.45
CA LEU A 80 -21.62 13.92 3.68
C LEU A 80 -21.93 12.70 4.54
N ILE A 81 -21.06 12.37 5.49
CA ILE A 81 -21.25 11.23 6.40
C ILE A 81 -22.50 11.43 7.28
N PRO A 82 -22.75 12.62 7.89
CA PRO A 82 -23.94 12.81 8.71
C PRO A 82 -25.28 12.70 7.94
N LYS A 83 -25.26 12.91 6.62
CA LYS A 83 -26.45 12.87 5.75
C LYS A 83 -26.60 11.55 4.99
N ALA A 84 -25.71 10.58 5.21
CA ALA A 84 -25.72 9.29 4.52
C ALA A 84 -26.79 8.37 5.12
N GLU A 85 -27.84 8.06 4.35
CA GLU A 85 -28.96 7.25 4.83
C GLU A 85 -28.80 5.79 4.39
N THR A 86 -28.31 5.57 3.17
CA THR A 86 -28.15 4.23 2.56
C THR A 86 -26.82 3.56 2.90
N GLY A 87 -26.78 2.22 2.89
CA GLY A 87 -25.54 1.46 3.05
C GLY A 87 -24.49 1.81 2.02
N GLU A 88 -24.90 1.97 0.76
CA GLU A 88 -24.00 2.38 -0.31
C GLU A 88 -23.33 3.72 -0.03
N SER A 89 -24.09 4.75 0.38
CA SER A 89 -23.52 6.07 0.63
C SER A 89 -22.62 6.08 1.86
N LYS A 90 -23.01 5.39 2.94
CA LYS A 90 -22.18 5.22 4.14
C LYS A 90 -20.84 4.55 3.82
N VAL A 91 -20.88 3.42 3.13
CA VAL A 91 -19.65 2.69 2.74
C VAL A 91 -18.81 3.56 1.81
N PHE A 92 -19.42 4.25 0.85
CA PHE A 92 -18.70 5.12 -0.07
C PHE A 92 -17.96 6.24 0.65
N TYR A 93 -18.62 6.98 1.54
CA TYR A 93 -18.02 8.12 2.24
C TYR A 93 -16.98 7.67 3.27
N HIS A 94 -17.22 6.59 4.02
CA HIS A 94 -16.22 6.05 4.94
C HIS A 94 -15.00 5.49 4.20
N LYS A 95 -15.20 4.80 3.07
CA LYS A 95 -14.10 4.39 2.18
C LYS A 95 -13.31 5.60 1.70
N MET A 96 -14.01 6.65 1.25
CA MET A 96 -13.37 7.89 0.78
C MET A 96 -12.56 8.54 1.91
N LYS A 97 -13.11 8.62 3.13
CA LYS A 97 -12.39 9.09 4.33
C LYS A 97 -11.11 8.28 4.58
N GLY A 98 -11.20 6.95 4.49
CA GLY A 98 -10.03 6.06 4.56
C GLY A 98 -8.99 6.36 3.49
N ASP A 99 -9.43 6.59 2.24
CA ASP A 99 -8.54 6.95 1.12
C ASP A 99 -7.77 8.25 1.38
N TYR A 100 -8.42 9.31 1.84
CA TYR A 100 -7.76 10.60 2.09
C TYR A 100 -6.82 10.56 3.30
N HIS A 101 -7.18 9.85 4.38
CA HIS A 101 -6.23 9.61 5.47
C HIS A 101 -5.06 8.73 5.04
N ARG A 102 -5.28 7.73 4.18
CA ARG A 102 -4.20 6.94 3.59
C ARG A 102 -3.26 7.83 2.78
N TYR A 103 -3.78 8.73 1.94
CA TYR A 103 -2.95 9.67 1.18
C TYR A 103 -2.11 10.57 2.10
N LEU A 104 -2.67 11.06 3.22
CA LEU A 104 -1.91 11.79 4.24
C LEU A 104 -0.79 10.93 4.83
N ALA A 105 -1.06 9.65 5.11
CA ALA A 105 -0.07 8.73 5.68
C ALA A 105 1.09 8.42 4.72
N GLU A 106 0.89 8.50 3.39
CA GLU A 106 1.91 8.20 2.39
C GLU A 106 3.16 9.09 2.53
N PHE A 107 2.98 10.39 2.79
CA PHE A 107 4.06 11.36 2.86
C PHE A 107 4.33 11.92 4.26
N ALA A 108 3.43 11.68 5.21
CA ALA A 108 3.65 12.07 6.60
C ALA A 108 4.76 11.23 7.26
N SER A 109 5.33 11.79 8.33
CA SER A 109 6.35 11.14 9.17
C SER A 109 6.02 11.25 10.66
N GLY A 110 6.66 10.41 11.48
CA GLY A 110 6.49 10.42 12.94
C GLY A 110 5.02 10.30 13.38
N GLU A 111 4.61 11.13 14.34
CA GLU A 111 3.27 11.05 14.94
C GLU A 111 2.16 11.46 13.96
N LYS A 112 2.44 12.35 13.00
CA LYS A 112 1.49 12.68 11.93
C LYS A 112 1.14 11.44 11.10
N ARG A 113 2.14 10.64 10.72
CA ARG A 113 1.93 9.39 9.96
C ARG A 113 1.09 8.41 10.75
N LYS A 114 1.41 8.21 12.03
CA LYS A 114 0.68 7.30 12.91
C LYS A 114 -0.78 7.71 13.06
N THR A 115 -1.03 8.99 13.31
CA THR A 115 -2.40 9.53 13.44
C THR A 115 -3.20 9.33 12.15
N ALA A 116 -2.61 9.65 10.99
CA ALA A 116 -3.25 9.45 9.69
C ALA A 116 -3.51 7.96 9.40
N ALA A 117 -2.56 7.07 9.72
CA ALA A 117 -2.72 5.64 9.52
C ALA A 117 -3.83 5.06 10.42
N THR A 118 -3.91 5.45 11.69
CA THR A 118 -5.00 5.03 12.58
C THR A 118 -6.35 5.51 12.06
N ALA A 119 -6.46 6.78 11.69
CA ALA A 119 -7.71 7.33 11.15
C ALA A 119 -8.14 6.65 9.82
N ALA A 120 -7.18 6.31 8.95
CA ALA A 120 -7.44 5.55 7.74
C ALA A 120 -7.97 4.14 8.06
N HIS A 121 -7.33 3.44 9.00
CA HIS A 121 -7.74 2.10 9.43
C HIS A 121 -9.16 2.11 10.02
N ASP A 122 -9.45 3.04 10.92
CA ASP A 122 -10.77 3.17 11.54
C ASP A 122 -11.86 3.47 10.50
N ALA A 123 -11.59 4.36 9.54
CA ALA A 123 -12.53 4.69 8.48
C ALA A 123 -12.79 3.50 7.54
N TYR A 124 -11.75 2.78 7.13
CA TYR A 124 -11.92 1.57 6.32
C TYR A 124 -12.66 0.47 7.08
N LYS A 125 -12.36 0.29 8.37
CA LYS A 125 -13.05 -0.69 9.22
C LYS A 125 -14.54 -0.37 9.32
N ASN A 126 -14.90 0.88 9.62
CA ASN A 126 -16.31 1.31 9.66
C ASN A 126 -17.01 1.08 8.31
N ALA A 127 -16.32 1.33 7.19
CA ALA A 127 -16.86 1.01 5.87
C ALA A 127 -17.05 -0.50 5.66
N THR A 128 -16.12 -1.34 6.14
CA THR A 128 -16.19 -2.80 6.03
C THR A 128 -17.35 -3.37 6.83
N ASP A 129 -17.53 -2.89 8.07
CA ASP A 129 -18.60 -3.36 8.96
C ASP A 129 -19.98 -3.12 8.32
N VAL A 130 -20.21 -1.93 7.74
CA VAL A 130 -21.45 -1.62 7.01
C VAL A 130 -21.56 -2.41 5.70
N ALA A 131 -20.47 -2.54 4.94
CA ALA A 131 -20.49 -3.25 3.66
C ALA A 131 -20.78 -4.74 3.81
N GLN A 132 -20.37 -5.36 4.92
CA GLN A 132 -20.66 -6.77 5.20
C GLN A 132 -22.15 -7.05 5.42
N THR A 133 -22.89 -6.09 5.96
CA THR A 133 -24.31 -6.24 6.27
C THR A 133 -25.24 -5.70 5.18
N GLU A 134 -24.81 -4.67 4.43
CA GLU A 134 -25.70 -3.94 3.51
C GLU A 134 -25.37 -4.13 2.02
N LEU A 135 -24.18 -4.66 1.66
CA LEU A 135 -23.76 -4.82 0.26
C LEU A 135 -23.38 -6.26 -0.07
N THR A 136 -23.74 -6.74 -1.26
CA THR A 136 -23.31 -8.07 -1.73
C THR A 136 -21.79 -8.12 -1.94
N PRO A 137 -21.14 -9.29 -1.81
CA PRO A 137 -19.72 -9.46 -2.10
C PRO A 137 -19.29 -8.97 -3.49
N THR A 138 -20.19 -9.05 -4.47
CA THR A 138 -19.96 -8.61 -5.84
C THR A 138 -20.20 -7.11 -6.06
N HIS A 139 -20.70 -6.38 -5.06
CA HIS A 139 -21.00 -4.96 -5.21
C HIS A 139 -19.73 -4.13 -5.48
N PRO A 140 -19.69 -3.26 -6.52
CA PRO A 140 -18.48 -2.50 -6.89
C PRO A 140 -17.89 -1.66 -5.75
N ILE A 141 -18.74 -1.02 -4.93
CA ILE A 141 -18.29 -0.23 -3.77
C ILE A 141 -17.59 -1.12 -2.73
N ARG A 142 -18.11 -2.32 -2.45
CA ARG A 142 -17.53 -3.26 -1.47
C ARG A 142 -16.22 -3.85 -1.98
N LEU A 143 -16.17 -4.24 -3.25
CA LEU A 143 -14.92 -4.67 -3.90
C LEU A 143 -13.87 -3.56 -3.90
N GLY A 144 -14.26 -2.33 -4.26
CA GLY A 144 -13.37 -1.18 -4.27
C GLY A 144 -12.86 -0.82 -2.88
N LEU A 145 -13.67 -1.02 -1.84
CA LEU A 145 -13.24 -0.91 -0.44
C LEU A 145 -12.16 -1.94 -0.11
N ALA A 146 -12.39 -3.22 -0.41
CA ALA A 146 -11.42 -4.28 -0.15
C ALA A 146 -10.10 -4.06 -0.90
N LEU A 147 -10.18 -3.60 -2.15
CA LEU A 147 -9.00 -3.21 -2.93
C LEU A 147 -8.20 -2.12 -2.23
N ASN A 148 -8.84 -1.02 -1.83
CA ASN A 148 -8.12 0.10 -1.23
C ASN A 148 -7.60 -0.24 0.19
N PHE A 149 -8.35 -1.02 0.95
CA PHE A 149 -7.94 -1.43 2.29
C PHE A 149 -6.81 -2.46 2.27
N SER A 150 -6.76 -3.36 1.28
CA SER A 150 -5.60 -4.25 1.09
C SER A 150 -4.35 -3.47 0.72
N VAL A 151 -4.45 -2.49 -0.19
CA VAL A 151 -3.35 -1.56 -0.50
C VAL A 151 -2.89 -0.80 0.75
N PHE A 152 -3.82 -0.35 1.61
CA PHE A 152 -3.47 0.27 2.89
C PHE A 152 -2.64 -0.66 3.80
N TYR A 153 -3.08 -1.91 3.97
CA TYR A 153 -2.32 -2.90 4.75
C TYR A 153 -0.91 -3.11 4.18
N TYR A 154 -0.77 -3.14 2.86
CA TYR A 154 0.50 -3.33 2.18
C TYR A 154 1.40 -2.11 2.30
N GLU A 155 0.97 -0.95 1.79
CA GLU A 155 1.82 0.24 1.62
C GLU A 155 2.00 1.05 2.91
N ILE A 156 1.00 1.09 3.80
CA ILE A 156 1.04 1.95 5.00
C ILE A 156 1.43 1.17 6.25
N LEU A 157 0.80 0.02 6.47
CA LEU A 157 1.02 -0.81 7.65
C LEU A 157 2.12 -1.86 7.47
N ASN A 158 2.70 -1.98 6.27
CA ASN A 158 3.75 -2.94 5.96
C ASN A 158 3.38 -4.37 6.43
N SER A 159 2.14 -4.76 6.16
CA SER A 159 1.52 -6.03 6.60
C SER A 159 1.06 -6.84 5.37
N PRO A 160 2.01 -7.37 4.57
CA PRO A 160 1.70 -8.04 3.30
C PRO A 160 0.76 -9.24 3.48
N ASP A 161 0.93 -10.05 4.54
CA ASP A 161 0.04 -11.18 4.84
C ASP A 161 -1.42 -10.76 4.98
N ARG A 162 -1.67 -9.66 5.71
CA ARG A 162 -3.02 -9.12 5.91
C ARG A 162 -3.58 -8.55 4.62
N ALA A 163 -2.75 -7.88 3.83
CA ALA A 163 -3.15 -7.34 2.53
C ALA A 163 -3.58 -8.46 1.57
N CYS A 164 -2.76 -9.50 1.44
CA CYS A 164 -3.03 -10.67 0.61
C CYS A 164 -4.26 -11.43 1.11
N HIS A 165 -4.39 -11.65 2.42
CA HIS A 165 -5.56 -12.31 2.99
C HIS A 165 -6.86 -11.56 2.67
N LEU A 166 -6.90 -10.24 2.90
CA LEU A 166 -8.08 -9.42 2.63
C LEU A 166 -8.43 -9.38 1.13
N ALA A 167 -7.43 -9.19 0.27
CA ALA A 167 -7.65 -9.14 -1.17
C ALA A 167 -8.12 -10.49 -1.73
N LYS A 168 -7.53 -11.59 -1.26
CA LYS A 168 -7.91 -12.95 -1.66
C LYS A 168 -9.32 -13.29 -1.19
N GLN A 169 -9.65 -13.01 0.07
CA GLN A 169 -10.99 -13.26 0.60
C GLN A 169 -12.05 -12.50 -0.20
N ALA A 170 -11.85 -11.21 -0.45
CA ALA A 170 -12.80 -10.42 -1.24
C ALA A 170 -12.96 -10.94 -2.68
N PHE A 171 -11.88 -11.43 -3.29
CA PHE A 171 -11.91 -12.03 -4.61
C PHE A 171 -12.69 -13.36 -4.60
N ASP A 172 -12.38 -14.26 -3.66
CA ASP A 172 -13.01 -15.58 -3.54
C ASP A 172 -14.51 -15.45 -3.22
N ASP A 173 -14.89 -14.54 -2.30
CA ASP A 173 -16.29 -14.25 -1.95
C ASP A 173 -17.08 -13.74 -3.17
N ALA A 174 -16.46 -12.88 -4.00
CA ALA A 174 -17.10 -12.35 -5.20
C ALA A 174 -17.22 -13.38 -6.33
N ILE A 175 -16.25 -14.29 -6.46
CA ILE A 175 -16.32 -15.42 -7.41
C ILE A 175 -17.49 -16.35 -7.05
N ALA A 176 -17.71 -16.61 -5.77
CA ALA A 176 -18.80 -17.49 -5.31
C ALA A 176 -20.21 -16.97 -5.67
N GLU A 177 -20.35 -15.67 -5.87
CA GLU A 177 -21.63 -15.00 -6.20
C GLU A 177 -21.61 -14.30 -7.57
N LEU A 178 -20.65 -14.61 -8.44
CA LEU A 178 -20.47 -13.91 -9.72
C LEU A 178 -21.69 -14.06 -10.65
N ASP A 179 -22.35 -15.21 -10.59
CA ASP A 179 -23.51 -15.53 -11.42
C ASP A 179 -24.77 -14.70 -11.07
N SER A 180 -24.79 -14.02 -9.91
CA SER A 180 -25.91 -13.17 -9.49
C SER A 180 -25.73 -11.69 -9.85
N LEU A 181 -24.67 -11.33 -10.59
CA LEU A 181 -24.42 -9.94 -10.99
C LEU A 181 -25.39 -9.46 -12.07
N SER A 182 -25.84 -8.21 -11.90
CA SER A 182 -26.57 -7.50 -12.95
C SER A 182 -25.63 -7.06 -14.09
N GLU A 183 -26.14 -6.92 -15.32
CA GLU A 183 -25.33 -6.42 -16.45
C GLU A 183 -24.74 -5.03 -16.18
N GLU A 184 -25.46 -4.17 -15.45
CA GLU A 184 -25.04 -2.81 -15.11
C GLU A 184 -23.80 -2.79 -14.21
N SER A 185 -23.75 -3.65 -13.20
CA SER A 185 -22.63 -3.73 -12.24
C SER A 185 -21.53 -4.70 -12.68
N TYR A 186 -21.76 -5.56 -13.68
CA TYR A 186 -20.83 -6.61 -14.10
C TYR A 186 -19.49 -6.05 -14.54
N ARG A 187 -19.50 -5.00 -15.37
CA ARG A 187 -18.28 -4.40 -15.92
C ARG A 187 -17.38 -3.81 -14.82
N ASP A 188 -17.97 -3.09 -13.88
CA ASP A 188 -17.21 -2.42 -12.82
C ASP A 188 -16.69 -3.44 -11.80
N SER A 189 -17.51 -4.42 -11.43
CA SER A 189 -17.12 -5.47 -10.48
C SER A 189 -15.97 -6.31 -11.04
N THR A 190 -16.07 -6.77 -12.29
CA THR A 190 -15.01 -7.57 -12.93
C THR A 190 -13.71 -6.80 -13.11
N LEU A 191 -13.78 -5.49 -13.40
CA LEU A 191 -12.60 -4.64 -13.45
C LEU A 191 -11.90 -4.55 -12.08
N ILE A 192 -12.65 -4.39 -10.99
CA ILE A 192 -12.06 -4.32 -9.65
C ILE A 192 -11.50 -5.68 -9.21
N MET A 193 -12.19 -6.78 -9.51
CA MET A 193 -11.69 -8.13 -9.26
C MET A 193 -10.38 -8.40 -10.00
N GLN A 194 -10.24 -7.91 -11.23
CA GLN A 194 -8.99 -7.96 -11.97
C GLN A 194 -7.87 -7.21 -11.24
N LEU A 195 -8.14 -6.00 -10.72
CA LEU A 195 -7.16 -5.23 -9.95
C LEU A 195 -6.74 -5.93 -8.65
N LEU A 196 -7.68 -6.59 -7.95
CA LEU A 196 -7.38 -7.42 -6.79
C LEU A 196 -6.43 -8.57 -7.15
N ARG A 197 -6.69 -9.26 -8.26
CA ARG A 197 -5.83 -10.34 -8.78
C ARG A 197 -4.45 -9.84 -9.17
N ASP A 198 -4.36 -8.68 -9.82
CA ASP A 198 -3.10 -8.07 -10.23
C ASP A 198 -2.24 -7.73 -9.00
N ASN A 199 -2.85 -7.13 -7.98
CA ASN A 199 -2.17 -6.85 -6.70
C ASN A 199 -1.68 -8.13 -6.02
N LEU A 200 -2.51 -9.17 -5.93
CA LEU A 200 -2.11 -10.47 -5.36
C LEU A 200 -0.92 -11.07 -6.10
N THR A 201 -0.92 -11.00 -7.44
CA THR A 201 0.18 -11.49 -8.27
C THR A 201 1.47 -10.70 -8.01
N LEU A 202 1.37 -9.37 -7.93
CA LEU A 202 2.51 -8.50 -7.64
C LEU A 202 3.12 -8.78 -6.25
N TRP A 203 2.27 -8.92 -5.23
CA TRP A 203 2.70 -9.12 -3.85
C TRP A 203 3.25 -10.53 -3.59
N THR A 204 2.71 -11.55 -4.26
CA THR A 204 3.20 -12.94 -4.10
C THR A 204 4.38 -13.29 -5.00
N SER A 205 4.56 -12.60 -6.14
CA SER A 205 5.75 -12.77 -6.98
C SER A 205 7.01 -12.16 -6.38
N SER A 206 6.87 -11.12 -5.55
CA SER A 206 8.00 -10.48 -4.87
C SER A 206 8.60 -11.35 -3.74
N ASP A 207 7.84 -12.33 -3.24
CA ASP A 207 8.27 -13.33 -2.24
C ASP A 207 8.98 -14.55 -2.88
N GLY A 208 9.03 -14.64 -4.21
CA GLY A 208 9.62 -15.77 -4.95
C GLY A 208 11.14 -15.70 -5.16
N GLY A 209 11.85 -14.81 -4.46
CA GLY A 209 13.25 -14.47 -4.77
C GLY A 209 14.12 -14.23 -3.54
N GLU A 210 14.29 -15.26 -2.71
CA GLU A 210 15.55 -15.72 -2.08
C GLU A 210 15.18 -16.70 -0.94
N PRO A 211 15.57 -17.99 -1.00
CA PRO A 211 15.47 -18.83 0.17
C PRO A 211 16.45 -18.29 1.21
N GLU A 212 15.92 -17.88 2.36
CA GLU A 212 16.69 -17.65 3.57
C GLU A 212 17.45 -18.95 3.87
N ALA A 213 18.72 -18.98 3.45
CA ALA A 213 19.61 -20.09 3.73
C ALA A 213 19.68 -20.22 5.25
N ALA A 214 19.13 -21.32 5.76
CA ALA A 214 19.27 -21.73 7.14
C ALA A 214 20.71 -21.52 7.59
N ALA A 215 20.92 -20.51 8.43
CA ALA A 215 22.19 -20.23 9.07
C ALA A 215 22.53 -21.45 9.92
N GLY A 216 23.45 -22.26 9.41
CA GLY A 216 24.05 -23.36 10.15
C GLY A 216 24.73 -22.79 11.40
N GLU A 217 24.22 -23.19 12.56
CA GLU A 217 24.95 -23.05 13.81
C GLU A 217 26.15 -24.00 13.78
N ALA A 218 27.33 -23.43 13.55
CA ALA A 218 28.59 -24.05 13.93
C ALA A 218 29.60 -22.95 14.28
N LYS A 219 29.87 -22.77 15.58
CA LYS A 219 31.19 -22.99 16.19
C LYS A 219 31.25 -22.46 17.64
N GLY A 220 31.81 -23.31 18.51
CA GLY A 220 32.38 -22.95 19.81
C GLY A 220 33.54 -23.89 20.11
N GLU A 221 34.70 -23.31 20.44
CA GLU A 221 36.06 -23.84 20.33
C GLU A 221 36.53 -24.80 21.46
N GLU A 222 37.41 -25.73 21.04
CA GLU A 222 38.74 -26.06 21.58
C GLU A 222 38.99 -26.35 23.09
N LYS A 223 39.46 -27.58 23.35
CA LYS A 223 40.48 -27.89 24.37
C LYS A 223 41.26 -29.16 24.00
N ALA A 224 42.57 -29.04 23.81
CA ALA A 224 43.55 -30.14 23.79
C ALA A 224 43.88 -30.58 25.25
N PRO A 225 44.54 -31.73 25.56
CA PRO A 225 45.82 -32.18 24.93
C PRO A 225 46.12 -33.70 24.81
N ALA A 226 47.18 -33.97 24.02
CA ALA A 226 48.23 -35.02 24.11
C ALA A 226 47.90 -36.53 24.02
N THR A 227 48.53 -37.24 23.06
CA THR A 227 49.75 -38.07 23.24
C THR A 227 50.18 -38.75 21.91
N GLU A 228 51.51 -38.75 21.65
CA GLU A 228 52.42 -39.76 21.00
C GLU A 228 51.89 -40.63 19.82
N GLU A 229 52.58 -40.87 18.69
CA GLU A 229 53.99 -41.26 18.47
C GLU A 229 54.35 -41.16 16.95
N LYS A 230 55.64 -41.03 16.61
CA LYS A 230 56.28 -40.96 15.25
C LYS A 230 56.67 -42.37 14.76
N PRO A 231 57.43 -42.63 13.65
CA PRO A 231 57.66 -41.95 12.35
C PRO A 231 57.64 -42.89 11.09
N ALA A 232 57.65 -42.32 9.86
CA ALA A 232 58.51 -42.72 8.70
C ALA A 232 58.15 -41.84 7.47
N ALA A 233 58.99 -40.90 7.02
CA ALA A 233 60.01 -41.03 5.93
C ALA A 233 59.38 -41.55 4.62
N THR A 234 59.41 -40.83 3.48
CA THR A 234 60.60 -40.36 2.74
C THR A 234 60.29 -39.26 1.70
N GLU A 235 61.33 -38.47 1.41
CA GLU A 235 61.60 -37.55 0.29
C GLU A 235 60.93 -37.91 -1.06
N SER A 236 60.61 -36.99 -1.98
CA SER A 236 61.61 -36.21 -2.74
C SER A 236 60.97 -35.14 -3.65
N ALA A 237 61.58 -33.95 -3.63
CA ALA A 237 61.95 -33.07 -4.76
C ALA A 237 60.92 -32.63 -5.84
N GLU A 238 60.60 -31.34 -5.76
CA GLU A 238 60.41 -30.39 -6.89
C GLU A 238 61.66 -30.34 -7.82
N PRO A 239 61.61 -29.79 -9.07
CA PRO A 239 61.07 -28.45 -9.34
C PRO A 239 60.32 -28.23 -10.69
N ALA A 240 59.63 -27.08 -10.76
CA ALA A 240 59.24 -26.32 -11.96
C ALA A 240 60.49 -25.89 -12.81
N PRO A 241 60.42 -25.17 -13.96
CA PRO A 241 59.31 -24.34 -14.48
C PRO A 241 59.18 -24.25 -16.04
N ALA A 242 58.36 -23.27 -16.49
CA ALA A 242 58.36 -22.59 -17.80
C ALA A 242 57.81 -23.39 -19.00
N ALA A 243 57.31 -22.81 -20.10
CA ALA A 243 56.72 -21.53 -20.49
C ALA A 243 56.28 -21.72 -21.96
N ALA A 244 55.55 -20.74 -22.47
CA ALA A 244 55.46 -20.33 -23.88
C ALA A 244 54.33 -20.89 -24.77
N SER A 245 53.67 -19.90 -25.38
CA SER A 245 52.83 -19.87 -26.59
C SER A 245 51.33 -19.99 -26.39
#